data_AF-A0A4U1GLC2-F1
#
_entry.id   AF-A0A4U1GLC2-F1
#
_cell.length_a   1.000
_cell.length_b   1.000
_cell.length_c   1.000
_cell.angle_alpha   90.00
_cell.angle_beta   90.00
_cell.angle_gamma   90.00
#
_symmetry.space_group_name_H-M   'P 1'
#
loop_
_entity.id
_entity.type
_entity.pdbx_description
1 polymer ?
#
loop_
_entity_poly.entity_id
_entity_poly.type
_entity_poly.pdbx_seq_one_letter_code
_entity_poly.pdbx_strand_id
1 'polypeptide(L)'
;MEWFKDELDLVFAGTSLSMIVVSVVCALVRWFHVCAPYQHNPSYYYPARPMVTMFFLSQLLYIPVVLHPSDPVTLLYVRPLPLLLMTAFVPLILIRFFKASTSKRSGATTLVGLIPVVMAVILEIIVICGGGTFILSGSRMYMAVAGLVCFVQSCLMLKFMIWLMRRVERYQMDEYSNEGDFPFKFAKKLRVYPMMMVALCWVIFFTGNRILLCCVWLVFCVLAVFYTITILHPQRGVIENAREYGDGVSEDIEPVCQDVALPDIISADTEPIEGDVLSEWVLDEEVRQKVLQYVGEHYLDPHLTRRGLISLFDYGQRTDAGTVISHYGFYEMVNTFRLEHAACYARLHPNETKESVAQASGFRDRFAMRHAEKRIGRGNPDLLEGFTPRL
;
A
#
# COMPACT_ATOMS: atom_id res chain seq x y z
N MET A 1 26.05 0.29 41.87
CA MET A 1 24.81 -0.19 41.23
C MET A 1 23.85 0.96 40.94
N GLU A 2 23.78 1.97 41.82
CA GLU A 2 23.05 3.23 41.56
C GLU A 2 23.62 4.03 40.38
N TRP A 3 24.95 4.13 40.26
CA TRP A 3 25.61 4.78 39.12
C TRP A 3 25.14 4.25 37.74
N PHE A 4 25.02 2.92 37.60
CA PHE A 4 24.52 2.29 36.37
C PHE A 4 23.03 2.58 36.09
N LYS A 5 22.24 2.84 37.13
CA LYS A 5 20.82 3.17 37.01
C LYS A 5 20.66 4.60 36.51
N ASP A 6 21.43 5.53 37.05
CA ASP A 6 21.41 6.93 36.65
C ASP A 6 21.90 7.11 35.19
N GLU A 7 22.93 6.36 34.79
CA GLU A 7 23.38 6.33 33.39
C GLU A 7 22.33 5.75 32.44
N LEU A 8 21.68 4.64 32.82
CA LEU A 8 20.65 4.03 32.00
C LEU A 8 19.42 4.94 31.85
N ASP A 9 19.04 5.62 32.93
CA ASP A 9 17.91 6.55 32.92
C ASP A 9 18.22 7.79 32.05
N LEU A 10 19.47 8.28 32.07
CA LEU A 10 19.95 9.32 31.16
C LEU A 10 19.91 8.87 29.69
N VAL A 11 20.39 7.66 29.40
CA VAL A 11 20.35 7.09 28.03
C VAL A 11 18.91 6.90 27.57
N PHE A 12 18.03 6.44 28.45
CA PHE A 12 16.61 6.21 28.16
C PHE A 12 15.88 7.52 27.86
N ALA A 13 16.08 8.56 28.67
CA ALA A 13 15.55 9.90 28.40
C ALA A 13 16.14 10.51 27.12
N GLY A 14 17.47 10.42 26.93
CA GLY A 14 18.16 10.98 25.77
C GLY A 14 17.75 10.35 24.44
N THR A 15 17.60 9.03 24.39
CA THR A 15 17.11 8.33 23.20
C THR A 15 15.63 8.61 22.92
N SER A 16 14.79 8.72 23.95
CA SER A 16 13.40 9.17 23.82
C SER A 16 13.30 10.57 23.23
N LEU A 17 14.08 11.52 23.77
CA LEU A 17 14.12 12.90 23.31
C LEU A 17 14.60 12.98 21.86
N SER A 18 15.64 12.22 21.52
CA SER A 18 16.17 12.16 20.14
C SER A 18 15.09 11.69 19.17
N MET A 19 14.35 10.63 19.52
CA MET A 19 13.22 10.15 18.73
C MET A 19 12.13 11.22 18.59
N ILE A 20 11.75 11.90 19.67
CA ILE A 20 10.73 12.96 19.63
C ILE A 20 11.17 14.07 18.67
N VAL A 21 12.38 14.60 18.84
CA VAL A 21 12.90 15.70 18.02
C VAL A 21 12.98 15.30 16.55
N VAL A 22 13.59 14.15 16.24
CA VAL A 22 13.68 13.65 14.86
C VAL A 22 12.30 13.47 14.25
N SER A 23 11.34 12.93 15.01
CA SER A 23 9.98 12.71 14.51
C SER A 23 9.24 14.02 14.26
N VAL A 24 9.35 15.01 15.16
CA VAL A 24 8.76 16.34 14.96
C VAL A 24 9.34 17.01 13.72
N VAL A 25 10.67 16.96 13.52
CA VAL A 25 11.31 17.49 12.31
C VAL A 25 10.79 16.78 11.06
N CYS A 26 10.74 15.44 11.06
CA CYS A 26 10.19 14.65 9.95
C CYS A 26 8.70 14.99 9.68
N ALA A 27 7.91 15.22 10.73
CA ALA A 27 6.51 15.64 10.60
C ALA A 27 6.39 17.01 9.93
N LEU A 28 7.18 17.98 10.38
CA LEU A 28 7.19 19.34 9.81
C LEU A 28 7.61 19.30 8.33
N VAL A 29 8.73 18.62 8.02
CA VAL A 29 9.17 18.43 6.64
C VAL A 29 8.07 17.77 5.82
N ARG A 30 7.44 16.70 6.32
CA ARG A 30 6.42 15.97 5.58
C ARG A 30 5.16 16.77 5.33
N TRP A 31 4.79 17.64 6.26
CA TRP A 31 3.61 18.50 6.19
C TRP A 31 3.80 19.66 5.21
N PHE A 32 4.92 20.37 5.33
CA PHE A 32 5.18 21.60 4.58
C PHE A 32 5.85 21.36 3.22
N HIS A 33 6.54 20.23 3.02
CA HIS A 33 7.22 19.94 1.76
C HIS A 33 6.37 19.08 0.82
N VAL A 34 6.21 19.57 -0.41
CA VAL A 34 5.66 18.85 -1.56
C VAL A 34 6.55 19.17 -2.75
N CYS A 35 7.11 18.16 -3.41
CA CYS A 35 8.02 18.41 -4.53
C CYS A 35 7.26 19.01 -5.73
N ALA A 36 7.85 19.98 -6.42
CA ALA A 36 7.38 20.39 -7.74
C ALA A 36 7.62 19.27 -8.76
N PRO A 37 6.73 19.05 -9.75
CA PRO A 37 5.49 19.78 -10.06
C PRO A 37 4.24 19.26 -9.31
N TYR A 38 4.39 18.31 -8.39
CA TYR A 38 3.28 17.58 -7.74
C TYR A 38 2.43 18.42 -6.76
N GLN A 39 2.84 19.66 -6.50
CA GLN A 39 2.14 20.61 -5.63
C GLN A 39 0.73 20.96 -6.10
N HIS A 40 0.41 20.82 -7.39
CA HIS A 40 -0.91 21.16 -7.92
C HIS A 40 -2.01 20.18 -7.51
N ASN A 41 -1.65 18.92 -7.19
CA ASN A 41 -2.61 17.88 -6.77
C ASN A 41 -2.05 17.02 -5.61
N PRO A 42 -1.80 17.61 -4.42
CA PRO A 42 -1.07 16.94 -3.35
C PRO A 42 -1.85 15.77 -2.75
N SER A 43 -3.17 15.83 -2.72
CA SER A 43 -4.04 14.74 -2.23
C SER A 43 -3.93 13.48 -3.08
N TYR A 44 -3.66 13.62 -4.39
CA TYR A 44 -3.49 12.50 -5.30
C TYR A 44 -2.09 11.89 -5.21
N TYR A 45 -1.05 12.72 -5.26
CA TYR A 45 0.35 12.26 -5.26
C TYR A 45 0.82 11.81 -3.86
N TYR A 46 0.23 12.36 -2.80
CA TYR A 46 0.61 12.15 -1.41
C TYR A 46 -0.58 11.86 -0.48
N PRO A 47 -1.44 10.87 -0.78
CA PRO A 47 -2.70 10.64 -0.06
C PRO A 47 -2.52 10.24 1.41
N ALA A 48 -1.41 9.59 1.75
CA ALA A 48 -1.09 9.18 3.11
C ALA A 48 -0.36 10.27 3.92
N ARG A 49 -0.06 11.43 3.34
CA ARG A 49 0.67 12.53 4.00
C ARG A 49 0.12 12.87 5.40
N PRO A 50 -1.20 13.05 5.59
CA PRO A 50 -1.72 13.41 6.91
C PRO A 50 -1.47 12.31 7.95
N MET A 51 -1.67 11.04 7.57
CA MET A 51 -1.48 9.90 8.49
C MET A 51 -0.02 9.68 8.86
N VAL A 52 0.91 9.85 7.90
CA VAL A 52 2.35 9.79 8.18
C VAL A 52 2.78 10.93 9.10
N THR A 53 2.25 12.14 8.87
CA THR A 53 2.54 13.30 9.73
C THR A 53 2.02 13.04 11.15
N MET A 54 0.79 12.57 11.29
CA MET A 54 0.22 12.21 12.60
C MET A 54 1.00 11.08 13.29
N PHE A 55 1.49 10.10 12.55
CA PHE A 55 2.35 9.04 13.11
C PHE A 55 3.68 9.58 13.66
N PHE A 56 4.29 10.55 12.98
CA PHE A 56 5.48 11.20 13.50
C PHE A 56 5.18 12.09 14.70
N LEU A 57 4.07 12.83 14.69
CA LEU A 57 3.64 13.65 15.83
C LEU A 57 3.22 12.82 17.05
N SER A 58 2.71 11.59 16.85
CA SER A 58 2.32 10.72 17.96
C SER A 58 3.50 10.26 18.82
N GLN A 59 4.75 10.47 18.37
CA GLN A 59 5.92 10.24 19.22
C GLN A 59 6.00 11.25 20.38
N LEU A 60 5.23 12.34 20.37
CA LEU A 60 5.09 13.23 21.53
C LEU A 60 4.54 12.51 22.76
N LEU A 61 3.82 11.39 22.58
CA LEU A 61 3.33 10.55 23.67
C LEU A 61 4.46 9.99 24.57
N TYR A 62 5.73 10.09 24.15
CA TYR A 62 6.89 9.68 24.96
C TYR A 62 7.45 10.80 25.86
N ILE A 63 6.84 12.00 25.89
CA ILE A 63 7.25 13.10 26.78
C ILE A 63 7.38 12.66 28.25
N PRO A 64 6.44 11.87 28.83
CA PRO A 64 6.57 11.41 30.22
C PRO A 64 7.89 10.66 30.49
N VAL A 65 8.41 9.94 29.50
CA VAL A 65 9.68 9.19 29.61
C VAL A 65 10.88 10.12 29.73
N VAL A 66 10.85 11.27 29.05
CA VAL A 66 11.94 12.26 29.13
C VAL A 66 11.91 12.96 30.49
N LEU A 67 10.73 13.25 31.01
CA LEU A 67 10.56 13.95 32.29
C LEU A 67 10.83 13.05 33.49
N HIS A 68 10.39 11.79 33.42
CA HIS A 68 10.43 10.84 34.54
C HIS A 68 10.86 9.43 34.08
N PRO A 69 12.12 9.24 33.61
CA PRO A 69 12.58 7.98 33.00
C PRO A 69 12.57 6.77 33.96
N SER A 70 12.65 7.00 35.26
CA SER A 70 12.72 5.96 36.30
C SER A 70 11.39 5.70 36.99
N ASP A 71 10.37 6.50 36.70
CA ASP A 71 9.08 6.43 37.38
C ASP A 71 8.32 5.15 36.99
N PRO A 72 7.85 4.34 37.97
CA PRO A 72 7.18 3.08 37.70
C PRO A 72 5.90 3.23 36.88
N VAL A 73 5.18 4.35 37.00
CA VAL A 73 3.98 4.62 36.18
C VAL A 73 4.39 4.84 34.73
N THR A 74 5.39 5.67 34.50
CA THR A 74 5.97 5.96 33.17
C THR A 74 6.48 4.69 32.48
N LEU A 75 7.19 3.82 33.23
CA LEU A 75 7.68 2.54 32.72
C LEU A 75 6.56 1.55 32.37
N LEU A 76 5.43 1.60 33.09
CA LEU A 76 4.27 0.77 32.77
C LEU A 76 3.52 1.31 31.55
N TYR A 77 3.38 2.63 31.45
CA TYR A 77 2.72 3.34 30.36
C TYR A 77 3.44 3.14 29.01
N VAL A 78 4.77 3.26 28.99
CA VAL A 78 5.55 3.21 27.75
C VAL A 78 5.60 1.81 27.12
N ARG A 79 5.38 0.75 27.91
CA ARG A 79 5.52 -0.65 27.48
C ARG A 79 4.61 -1.04 26.30
N PRO A 80 3.29 -0.81 26.33
CA PRO A 80 2.41 -1.10 25.20
C PRO A 80 2.44 -0.04 24.10
N LEU A 81 2.89 1.18 24.40
CA LEU A 81 2.80 2.34 23.51
C LEU A 81 3.39 2.12 22.10
N PRO A 82 4.62 1.60 21.91
CA PRO A 82 5.16 1.40 20.56
C PRO A 82 4.35 0.40 19.74
N LEU A 83 3.89 -0.67 20.37
CA LEU A 83 3.07 -1.69 19.72
C LEU A 83 1.71 -1.12 19.29
N LEU A 84 1.09 -0.33 20.16
CA LEU A 84 -0.18 0.34 19.92
C LEU A 84 -0.08 1.36 18.78
N LEU A 85 0.95 2.21 18.79
CA LEU A 85 1.18 3.20 17.73
C LEU A 85 1.45 2.55 16.37
N MET A 86 2.30 1.52 16.33
CA MET A 86 2.64 0.81 15.09
C MET A 86 1.43 0.10 14.49
N THR A 87 0.68 -0.62 15.32
CA THR A 87 -0.50 -1.39 14.85
C THR A 87 -1.69 -0.49 14.50
N ALA A 88 -1.79 0.71 15.07
CA ALA A 88 -2.81 1.70 14.70
C ALA A 88 -2.45 2.44 13.40
N PHE A 89 -1.26 3.03 13.30
CA PHE A 89 -0.94 3.94 12.21
C PHE A 89 -0.55 3.25 10.90
N VAL A 90 0.18 2.14 10.94
CA VAL A 90 0.65 1.49 9.71
C VAL A 90 -0.52 1.07 8.80
N PRO A 91 -1.57 0.39 9.29
CA PRO A 91 -2.73 0.08 8.46
C PRO A 91 -3.42 1.34 7.92
N LEU A 92 -3.55 2.41 8.71
CA LEU A 92 -4.19 3.66 8.27
C LEU A 92 -3.40 4.36 7.16
N ILE A 93 -2.08 4.41 7.30
CA ILE A 93 -1.17 4.94 6.27
C ILE A 93 -1.35 4.15 4.97
N LEU A 94 -1.37 2.81 5.06
CA LEU A 94 -1.49 1.96 3.89
C LEU A 94 -2.89 2.00 3.26
N ILE A 95 -3.95 2.04 4.07
CA ILE A 95 -5.31 2.24 3.58
C ILE A 95 -5.39 3.57 2.84
N ARG A 96 -4.91 4.67 3.41
CA ARG A 96 -4.92 5.97 2.72
C ARG A 96 -4.06 5.95 1.45
N PHE A 97 -2.92 5.27 1.47
CA PHE A 97 -2.05 5.18 0.30
C PHE A 97 -2.67 4.37 -0.84
N PHE A 98 -3.27 3.21 -0.55
CA PHE A 98 -3.78 2.29 -1.56
C PHE A 98 -5.28 2.45 -1.87
N LYS A 99 -6.10 3.01 -0.96
CA LYS A 99 -7.56 3.24 -1.12
C LYS A 99 -7.93 4.71 -1.35
N ALA A 100 -6.99 5.57 -1.76
CA ALA A 100 -7.24 7.02 -1.88
C ALA A 100 -8.44 7.44 -2.76
N SER A 101 -9.11 6.54 -3.49
CA SER A 101 -10.30 6.90 -4.28
C SER A 101 -11.44 5.87 -4.37
N THR A 102 -11.48 4.76 -3.62
CA THR A 102 -12.40 3.63 -3.99
C THR A 102 -13.24 2.98 -2.89
N SER A 103 -13.61 3.63 -1.77
CA SER A 103 -14.60 2.97 -0.88
C SER A 103 -15.30 3.81 0.19
N LYS A 104 -16.65 3.81 0.16
CA LYS A 104 -17.55 4.16 1.28
C LYS A 104 -17.31 3.32 2.55
N ARG A 105 -16.66 2.15 2.44
CA ARG A 105 -16.32 1.26 3.57
C ARG A 105 -15.06 1.68 4.37
N SER A 106 -14.40 2.78 3.99
CA SER A 106 -13.15 3.23 4.64
C SER A 106 -13.36 3.90 6.01
N GLY A 107 -14.55 4.43 6.30
CA GLY A 107 -14.83 5.14 7.55
C GLY A 107 -14.73 4.24 8.78
N ALA A 108 -15.40 3.08 8.76
CA ALA A 108 -15.41 2.15 9.90
C ALA A 108 -14.02 1.57 10.23
N THR A 109 -13.22 1.24 9.19
CA THR A 109 -11.84 0.75 9.38
C THR A 109 -10.90 1.84 9.87
N THR A 110 -11.10 3.09 9.41
CA THR A 110 -10.36 4.25 9.92
C THR A 110 -10.69 4.53 11.38
N LEU A 111 -11.97 4.43 11.74
CA LEU A 111 -12.46 4.65 13.11
C LEU A 111 -11.88 3.63 14.09
N VAL A 112 -11.86 2.34 13.72
CA VAL A 112 -11.29 1.27 14.56
C VAL A 112 -9.79 1.45 14.80
N GLY A 113 -9.05 2.00 13.83
CA GLY A 113 -7.62 2.31 13.98
C GLY A 113 -7.34 3.56 14.82
N LEU A 114 -8.28 4.51 14.90
CA LEU A 114 -8.12 5.75 15.69
C LEU A 114 -8.40 5.54 17.18
N ILE A 115 -9.28 4.59 17.55
CA ILE A 115 -9.65 4.33 18.95
C ILE A 115 -8.42 4.08 19.84
N PRO A 116 -7.45 3.22 19.50
CA PRO A 116 -6.23 3.03 20.30
C PRO A 116 -5.43 4.31 20.48
N VAL A 117 -5.31 5.15 19.43
CA VAL A 117 -4.55 6.40 19.50
C VAL A 117 -5.21 7.37 20.48
N VAL A 118 -6.54 7.52 20.41
CA VAL A 118 -7.30 8.34 21.36
C VAL A 118 -7.13 7.81 22.78
N MET A 119 -7.19 6.50 22.98
CA MET A 119 -6.94 5.88 24.28
C MET A 119 -5.53 6.17 24.80
N ALA A 120 -4.50 6.15 23.95
CA ALA A 120 -3.13 6.48 24.35
C ALA A 120 -2.96 7.94 24.77
N VAL A 121 -3.61 8.87 24.06
CA VAL A 121 -3.62 10.30 24.41
C VAL A 121 -4.33 10.52 25.75
N ILE A 122 -5.48 9.89 25.97
CA ILE A 122 -6.19 9.97 27.26
C ILE A 122 -5.31 9.45 28.39
N LEU A 123 -4.64 8.31 28.19
CA LEU A 123 -3.72 7.75 29.17
C LEU A 123 -2.53 8.68 29.45
N GLU A 124 -1.98 9.34 28.43
CA GLU A 124 -0.91 10.32 28.62
C GLU A 124 -1.36 11.49 29.48
N ILE A 125 -2.55 12.05 29.21
CA ILE A 125 -3.13 13.13 30.01
C ILE A 125 -3.28 12.70 31.47
N ILE A 126 -3.77 11.48 31.72
CA ILE A 126 -3.89 10.93 33.09
C ILE A 126 -2.52 10.83 33.77
N VAL A 127 -1.49 10.39 33.06
CA VAL A 127 -0.11 10.29 33.60
C VAL A 127 0.44 11.67 33.95
N ILE A 128 0.33 12.65 33.04
CA ILE A 128 0.83 14.01 33.24
C ILE A 128 0.08 14.73 34.37
N CYS A 129 -1.24 14.53 34.49
CA CYS A 129 -2.08 15.14 35.53
C CYS A 129 -1.95 14.46 36.91
N GLY A 130 -0.99 13.56 37.11
CA GLY A 130 -0.75 12.92 38.42
C GLY A 130 -1.73 11.80 38.77
N GLY A 131 -2.55 11.33 37.83
CA GLY A 131 -3.47 10.19 38.00
C GLY A 131 -2.80 8.81 37.94
N GLY A 132 -1.47 8.76 37.97
CA GLY A 132 -0.68 7.53 37.83
C GLY A 132 -0.90 6.46 38.91
N THR A 133 -1.44 6.84 40.06
CA THR A 133 -1.74 5.91 41.17
C THR A 133 -2.80 4.87 40.81
N PHE A 134 -3.75 5.21 39.93
CA PHE A 134 -4.73 4.26 39.39
C PHE A 134 -4.07 3.19 38.52
N ILE A 135 -3.15 3.62 37.65
CA ILE A 135 -2.40 2.75 36.74
C ILE A 135 -1.52 1.77 37.53
N LEU A 136 -0.86 2.26 38.59
CA LEU A 136 0.00 1.44 39.43
C LEU A 136 -0.80 0.39 40.23
N SER A 137 -1.90 0.81 40.85
CA SER A 137 -2.78 -0.08 41.64
C SER A 137 -3.42 -1.18 40.78
N GLY A 138 -3.80 -0.84 39.55
CA GLY A 138 -4.41 -1.74 38.58
C GLY A 138 -3.43 -2.37 37.59
N SER A 139 -2.12 -2.35 37.85
CA SER A 139 -1.07 -2.61 36.85
C SER A 139 -1.23 -3.92 36.06
N ARG A 140 -1.64 -5.02 36.71
CA ARG A 140 -1.91 -6.30 36.03
C ARG A 140 -3.10 -6.21 35.07
N MET A 141 -4.18 -5.56 35.51
CA MET A 141 -5.39 -5.37 34.70
C MET A 141 -5.08 -4.44 33.53
N TYR A 142 -4.34 -3.36 33.77
CA TYR A 142 -3.84 -2.46 32.73
C TYR A 142 -3.05 -3.22 31.66
N MET A 143 -2.04 -4.02 32.06
CA MET A 143 -1.24 -4.79 31.11
C MET A 143 -2.05 -5.85 30.37
N ALA A 144 -3.02 -6.49 31.03
CA ALA A 144 -3.91 -7.46 30.39
C ALA A 144 -4.82 -6.80 29.33
N VAL A 145 -5.44 -5.66 29.67
CA VAL A 145 -6.30 -4.91 28.75
C VAL A 145 -5.49 -4.32 27.59
N ALA A 146 -4.35 -3.69 27.88
CA ALA A 146 -3.45 -3.16 26.86
C ALA A 146 -2.93 -4.26 25.93
N GLY A 147 -2.56 -5.41 26.49
CA GLY A 147 -2.14 -6.59 25.73
C GLY A 147 -3.26 -7.12 24.82
N LEU A 148 -4.50 -7.22 25.32
CA LEU A 148 -5.65 -7.63 24.53
C LEU A 148 -5.93 -6.67 23.36
N VAL A 149 -5.92 -5.36 23.63
CA VAL A 149 -6.12 -4.33 22.58
C VAL A 149 -5.02 -4.43 21.53
N CYS A 150 -3.75 -4.52 21.94
CA CYS A 150 -2.61 -4.66 21.02
C CYS A 150 -2.68 -5.97 20.21
N PHE A 151 -3.16 -7.06 20.81
CA PHE A 151 -3.38 -8.34 20.13
C PHE A 151 -4.44 -8.22 19.05
N VAL A 152 -5.61 -7.67 19.38
CA VAL A 152 -6.69 -7.44 18.41
C VAL A 152 -6.20 -6.56 17.26
N GLN A 153 -5.51 -5.46 17.55
CA GLN A 153 -4.96 -4.55 16.53
C GLN A 153 -3.89 -5.22 15.66
N SER A 154 -3.01 -6.04 16.24
CA SER A 154 -2.02 -6.83 15.49
C SER A 154 -2.70 -7.81 14.52
N CYS A 155 -3.76 -8.49 14.95
CA CYS A 155 -4.55 -9.39 14.10
C CYS A 155 -5.24 -8.64 12.96
N LEU A 156 -5.81 -7.46 13.24
CA LEU A 156 -6.40 -6.60 12.22
C LEU A 156 -5.37 -6.12 11.21
N MET A 157 -4.19 -5.69 11.67
CA MET A 157 -3.07 -5.32 10.81
C MET A 157 -2.62 -6.49 9.95
N LEU A 158 -2.48 -7.70 10.50
CA LEU A 158 -2.10 -8.89 9.74
C LEU A 158 -3.14 -9.23 8.67
N LYS A 159 -4.43 -9.24 9.02
CA LYS A 159 -5.54 -9.45 8.07
C LYS A 159 -5.50 -8.41 6.95
N PHE A 160 -5.26 -7.14 7.30
CA PHE A 160 -5.14 -6.07 6.32
C PHE A 160 -3.91 -6.23 5.43
N MET A 161 -2.75 -6.61 5.97
CA MET A 161 -1.54 -6.85 5.18
C MET A 161 -1.71 -8.01 4.21
N ILE A 162 -2.34 -9.11 4.63
CA ILE A 162 -2.67 -10.24 3.74
C ILE A 162 -3.64 -9.79 2.66
N TRP A 163 -4.70 -9.06 3.02
CA TRP A 163 -5.65 -8.49 2.07
C TRP A 163 -4.97 -7.57 1.05
N LEU A 164 -4.08 -6.69 1.52
CA LEU A 164 -3.36 -5.74 0.70
C LEU A 164 -2.44 -6.46 -0.29
N MET A 165 -1.68 -7.45 0.17
CA MET A 165 -0.81 -8.25 -0.70
C MET A 165 -1.62 -8.95 -1.79
N ARG A 166 -2.73 -9.61 -1.44
CA ARG A 166 -3.62 -10.26 -2.42
C ARG A 166 -4.24 -9.25 -3.38
N ARG A 167 -4.58 -8.05 -2.90
CA ARG A 167 -5.20 -7.01 -3.73
C ARG A 167 -4.20 -6.31 -4.64
N VAL A 168 -2.97 -6.08 -4.19
CA VAL A 168 -1.89 -5.56 -5.03
C VAL A 168 -1.61 -6.52 -6.17
N GLU A 169 -1.53 -7.82 -5.88
CA GLU A 169 -1.33 -8.85 -6.90
C GLU A 169 -2.49 -8.91 -7.89
N ARG A 170 -3.75 -8.90 -7.42
CA ARG A 170 -4.92 -8.87 -8.32
C ARG A 170 -5.02 -7.59 -9.14
N TYR A 171 -4.88 -6.42 -8.51
CA TYR A 171 -5.00 -5.12 -9.18
C TYR A 171 -3.93 -4.90 -10.23
N GLN A 172 -2.72 -5.42 -10.02
CA GLN A 172 -1.69 -5.40 -11.04
C GLN A 172 -2.12 -6.17 -12.30
N MET A 173 -2.77 -7.33 -12.14
CA MET A 173 -3.12 -8.20 -13.27
C MET A 173 -4.46 -7.84 -13.92
N ASP A 174 -5.37 -7.25 -13.15
CA ASP A 174 -6.68 -6.86 -13.65
C ASP A 174 -6.63 -5.52 -14.40
N GLU A 175 -5.73 -4.60 -14.02
CA GLU A 175 -5.76 -3.22 -14.52
C GLU A 175 -4.58 -2.86 -15.43
N TYR A 176 -3.39 -3.44 -15.22
CA TYR A 176 -2.17 -3.05 -15.94
C TYR A 176 -1.63 -4.19 -16.80
N SER A 177 -1.19 -3.84 -18.00
CA SER A 177 -0.52 -4.79 -18.90
C SER A 177 0.96 -5.01 -18.53
N ASN A 178 1.58 -4.07 -17.80
CA ASN A 178 2.97 -4.12 -17.35
C ASN A 178 3.11 -4.01 -15.83
N GLU A 179 4.09 -4.72 -15.26
CA GLU A 179 4.35 -4.75 -13.81
C GLU A 179 4.93 -3.42 -13.25
N GLY A 180 5.29 -2.49 -14.14
CA GLY A 180 5.96 -1.23 -13.80
C GLY A 180 5.04 -0.06 -13.45
N ASP A 181 3.77 -0.12 -13.84
CA ASP A 181 2.83 1.02 -13.79
C ASP A 181 2.13 1.16 -12.43
N PHE A 182 2.02 0.05 -11.70
CA PHE A 182 1.66 0.07 -10.28
C PHE A 182 2.93 0.24 -9.42
N PRO A 183 2.90 0.93 -8.26
CA PRO A 183 4.02 1.01 -7.30
C PRO A 183 4.30 -0.33 -6.60
N PHE A 184 4.41 -1.41 -7.36
CA PHE A 184 4.61 -2.78 -6.90
C PHE A 184 5.95 -2.96 -6.18
N LYS A 185 7.01 -2.33 -6.69
CA LYS A 185 8.34 -2.35 -6.03
C LYS A 185 8.26 -1.75 -4.61
N PHE A 186 7.50 -0.67 -4.44
CA PHE A 186 7.25 -0.05 -3.15
C PHE A 186 6.41 -0.96 -2.24
N ALA A 187 5.30 -1.51 -2.75
CA ALA A 187 4.44 -2.43 -2.01
C ALA A 187 5.18 -3.70 -1.54
N LYS A 188 6.02 -4.29 -2.42
CA LYS A 188 6.83 -5.48 -2.12
C LYS A 188 7.87 -5.20 -1.05
N LYS A 189 8.52 -4.03 -1.08
CA LYS A 189 9.48 -3.59 -0.06
C LYS A 189 8.82 -3.38 1.30
N LEU A 190 7.55 -2.98 1.31
CA LEU A 190 6.77 -2.71 2.53
C LEU A 190 6.16 -3.95 3.19
N ARG A 191 6.30 -5.15 2.60
CA ARG A 191 5.66 -6.38 3.13
C ARG A 191 6.27 -6.85 4.45
N VAL A 192 7.60 -6.91 4.52
CA VAL A 192 8.31 -7.59 5.62
C VAL A 192 8.57 -6.65 6.79
N TYR A 193 8.93 -5.41 6.48
CA TYR A 193 9.42 -4.46 7.47
C TYR A 193 8.42 -4.14 8.61
N PRO A 194 7.15 -3.81 8.34
CA PRO A 194 6.19 -3.54 9.42
C PRO A 194 5.92 -4.75 10.31
N MET A 195 5.88 -5.95 9.72
CA MET A 195 5.66 -7.20 10.48
C MET A 195 6.84 -7.51 11.41
N MET A 196 8.06 -7.30 10.93
CA MET A 196 9.28 -7.43 11.74
C MET A 196 9.27 -6.45 12.92
N MET A 197 8.86 -5.18 12.69
CA MET A 197 8.77 -4.18 13.75
C MET A 197 7.68 -4.50 14.78
N VAL A 198 6.51 -5.01 14.36
CA VAL A 198 5.45 -5.46 15.28
C VAL A 198 5.93 -6.63 16.14
N ALA A 199 6.62 -7.62 15.55
CA ALA A 199 7.20 -8.72 16.31
C ALA A 199 8.21 -8.23 17.35
N LEU A 200 9.06 -7.26 16.99
CA LEU A 200 10.00 -6.63 17.93
C LEU A 200 9.28 -5.86 19.06
N CYS A 201 8.19 -5.15 18.75
CA CYS A 201 7.38 -4.47 19.74
C CYS A 201 6.71 -5.44 20.73
N TRP A 202 6.30 -6.63 20.27
CA TRP A 202 5.82 -7.69 21.17
C TRP A 202 6.89 -8.18 22.14
N VAL A 203 8.14 -8.34 21.66
CA VAL A 203 9.27 -8.69 22.54
C VAL A 203 9.47 -7.62 23.62
N ILE A 204 9.41 -6.34 23.25
CA ILE A 204 9.50 -5.22 24.21
C ILE A 204 8.35 -5.25 25.21
N PHE A 205 7.11 -5.50 24.75
CA PHE A 205 5.93 -5.57 25.60
C PHE A 205 6.09 -6.63 26.70
N PHE A 206 6.50 -7.85 26.34
CA PHE A 206 6.67 -8.95 27.31
C PHE A 206 7.90 -8.77 28.20
N THR A 207 9.03 -8.33 27.65
CA THR A 207 10.29 -8.24 28.41
C THR A 207 10.37 -6.96 29.25
N GLY A 208 9.81 -5.84 28.77
CA GLY A 208 10.07 -4.50 29.31
C GLY A 208 11.54 -4.11 29.30
N ASN A 209 12.33 -4.66 28.38
CA ASN A 209 13.76 -4.39 28.33
C ASN A 209 14.00 -2.95 27.83
N ARG A 210 14.48 -2.09 28.73
CA ARG A 210 14.76 -0.67 28.47
C ARG A 210 15.88 -0.47 27.46
N ILE A 211 16.92 -1.29 27.51
CA ILE A 211 18.05 -1.22 26.56
C ILE A 211 17.56 -1.57 25.15
N LEU A 212 16.77 -2.62 25.03
CA LEU A 212 16.17 -3.00 23.74
C LEU A 212 15.30 -1.87 23.18
N LEU A 213 14.51 -1.21 24.04
CA LEU A 213 13.68 -0.08 23.64
C LEU A 213 14.53 1.13 23.20
N CYS A 214 15.63 1.46 23.89
CA CYS A 214 16.60 2.47 23.44
C CYS A 214 17.14 2.16 22.05
N CYS A 215 17.59 0.92 21.82
CA CYS A 215 18.10 0.47 20.52
C CYS A 215 17.04 0.62 19.42
N VAL A 216 15.79 0.26 19.72
CA VAL A 216 14.67 0.40 18.78
C VAL A 216 14.40 1.86 18.45
N TRP A 217 14.45 2.79 19.41
CA TRP A 217 14.29 4.21 19.15
C TRP A 217 15.41 4.80 18.29
N LEU A 218 16.65 4.39 18.50
CA LEU A 218 17.77 4.80 17.66
C LEU A 218 17.60 4.30 16.21
N VAL A 219 17.23 3.04 16.04
CA VAL A 219 16.89 2.47 14.74
C VAL A 219 15.72 3.22 14.10
N PHE A 220 14.70 3.55 14.89
CA PHE A 220 13.55 4.32 14.44
C PHE A 220 13.95 5.72 13.96
N CYS A 221 14.87 6.42 14.64
CA CYS A 221 15.36 7.73 14.20
C CYS A 221 15.97 7.66 12.79
N VAL A 222 16.85 6.69 12.57
CA VAL A 222 17.50 6.48 11.25
C VAL A 222 16.45 6.18 10.19
N LEU A 223 15.50 5.30 10.52
CA LEU A 223 14.45 4.88 9.58
C LEU A 223 13.44 6.00 9.31
N ALA A 224 13.09 6.83 10.29
CA ALA A 224 12.21 7.97 10.12
C ALA A 224 12.79 8.96 9.10
N VAL A 225 14.08 9.27 9.19
CA VAL A 225 14.78 10.13 8.22
C VAL A 225 14.81 9.45 6.84
N PHE A 226 15.26 8.19 6.77
CA PHE A 226 15.32 7.44 5.51
C PHE A 226 13.96 7.35 4.79
N TYR A 227 12.89 7.04 5.53
CA TYR A 227 11.54 6.98 4.97
C TYR A 227 11.03 8.35 4.57
N THR A 228 11.28 9.40 5.36
CA THR A 228 10.90 10.78 5.01
C THR A 228 11.52 11.20 3.68
N ILE A 229 12.81 10.91 3.47
CA ILE A 229 13.49 11.15 2.19
C ILE A 229 12.85 10.34 1.05
N THR A 230 12.57 9.05 1.29
CA THR A 230 12.00 8.15 0.28
C THR A 230 10.59 8.56 -0.16
N ILE A 231 9.75 8.98 0.79
CA ILE A 231 8.35 9.37 0.51
C ILE A 231 8.21 10.85 0.13
N LEU A 232 9.31 11.60 0.09
CA LEU A 232 9.33 12.99 -0.35
C LEU A 232 8.99 13.09 -1.85
N HIS A 233 9.54 12.17 -2.65
CA HIS A 233 9.13 11.98 -4.03
C HIS A 233 7.87 11.12 -4.09
N PRO A 234 6.88 11.45 -4.95
CA PRO A 234 5.70 10.61 -5.08
C PRO A 234 6.10 9.23 -5.59
N GLN A 235 5.43 8.23 -5.05
CA GLN A 235 5.57 6.83 -5.46
C GLN A 235 4.55 6.46 -6.54
N ARG A 236 3.61 7.36 -6.86
CA ARG A 236 2.66 7.22 -7.97
C ARG A 236 3.24 7.87 -9.24
N GLY A 237 2.91 7.31 -10.40
CA GLY A 237 3.33 7.86 -11.70
C GLY A 237 2.82 9.29 -11.92
N VAL A 238 3.52 10.04 -12.77
CA VAL A 238 3.10 11.37 -13.23
C VAL A 238 1.90 11.18 -14.16
N ILE A 239 0.81 11.92 -13.95
CA ILE A 239 -0.26 12.00 -14.96
C ILE A 239 0.22 12.97 -16.05
N GLU A 240 0.70 12.47 -17.18
CA GLU A 240 1.20 13.30 -18.29
C GLU A 240 0.10 14.17 -18.92
N ASN A 241 -1.18 13.79 -18.81
CA ASN A 241 -2.31 14.52 -19.38
C ASN A 241 -2.83 15.70 -18.51
N ALA A 242 -2.20 15.98 -17.37
CA ALA A 242 -2.63 17.08 -16.49
C ALA A 242 -2.34 18.48 -17.05
N ARG A 243 -1.56 18.59 -18.14
CA ARG A 243 -1.28 19.87 -18.81
C ARG A 243 -2.36 20.29 -19.82
N GLU A 244 -3.21 19.37 -20.26
CA GLU A 244 -4.26 19.66 -21.25
C GLU A 244 -5.58 20.12 -20.60
N TYR A 245 -5.74 19.86 -19.30
CA TYR A 245 -6.83 20.39 -18.47
C TYR A 245 -6.39 21.66 -17.73
N GLY A 246 -6.22 22.74 -18.49
CA GLY A 246 -5.92 24.06 -17.94
C GLY A 246 -7.10 24.66 -17.16
N ASP A 247 -6.78 25.20 -15.99
CA ASP A 247 -7.34 26.41 -15.37
C ASP A 247 -8.87 26.60 -15.51
N GLY A 248 -9.65 25.97 -14.62
CA GLY A 248 -11.10 26.24 -14.55
C GLY A 248 -11.99 25.22 -13.84
N VAL A 249 -11.49 24.08 -13.35
CA VAL A 249 -12.34 23.09 -12.67
C VAL A 249 -12.11 23.16 -11.15
N SER A 250 -12.91 24.02 -10.53
CA SER A 250 -13.27 23.95 -9.12
C SER A 250 -13.93 22.61 -8.80
N GLU A 251 -13.48 21.97 -7.73
CA GLU A 251 -14.06 20.84 -6.96
C GLU A 251 -14.45 19.52 -7.66
N ASP A 252 -14.50 19.44 -8.99
CA ASP A 252 -14.89 18.21 -9.71
C ASP A 252 -13.80 17.66 -10.63
N ILE A 253 -12.53 17.70 -10.21
CA ILE A 253 -11.56 16.72 -10.72
C ILE A 253 -11.83 15.42 -9.96
N GLU A 254 -12.94 14.78 -10.33
CA GLU A 254 -13.11 13.38 -10.05
C GLU A 254 -11.85 12.67 -10.54
N PRO A 255 -11.26 11.80 -9.69
CA PRO A 255 -10.08 11.07 -10.10
C PRO A 255 -10.38 10.39 -11.44
N VAL A 256 -9.35 10.19 -12.27
CA VAL A 256 -9.35 9.23 -13.39
C VAL A 256 -9.41 7.78 -12.83
N CYS A 257 -10.31 7.59 -11.86
CA CYS A 257 -10.78 6.46 -11.08
C CYS A 257 -12.27 6.68 -10.75
N GLN A 258 -13.00 7.42 -11.59
CA GLN A 258 -14.43 7.53 -11.51
C GLN A 258 -15.01 6.14 -11.74
N ASP A 259 -15.49 5.57 -10.65
CA ASP A 259 -16.39 4.44 -10.62
C ASP A 259 -17.57 4.79 -11.54
N VAL A 260 -17.53 4.36 -12.80
CA VAL A 260 -18.78 3.97 -13.44
C VAL A 260 -19.27 2.85 -12.56
N ALA A 261 -20.37 3.10 -11.83
CA ALA A 261 -21.03 2.11 -11.02
C ALA A 261 -21.32 0.89 -11.91
N LEU A 262 -20.40 -0.07 -11.93
CA LEU A 262 -20.74 -1.44 -12.25
C LEU A 262 -21.71 -1.86 -11.15
N PRO A 263 -22.94 -2.29 -11.50
CA PRO A 263 -23.86 -2.82 -10.51
C PRO A 263 -23.14 -3.87 -9.66
N ASP A 264 -23.40 -3.85 -8.35
CA ASP A 264 -22.98 -4.87 -7.40
C ASP A 264 -23.37 -6.26 -7.93
N ILE A 265 -22.47 -6.90 -8.68
CA ILE A 265 -22.58 -8.30 -9.07
C ILE A 265 -21.28 -8.97 -8.64
N ILE A 266 -21.43 -9.73 -7.54
CA ILE A 266 -20.48 -10.66 -6.93
C ILE A 266 -19.47 -9.98 -5.98
N SER A 267 -20.03 -9.36 -4.93
CA SER A 267 -19.46 -9.49 -3.59
C SER A 267 -19.94 -10.79 -2.95
N ALA A 268 -19.17 -11.87 -3.10
CA ALA A 268 -19.29 -13.02 -2.22
C ALA A 268 -17.93 -13.70 -2.11
N ASP A 269 -17.61 -14.15 -0.91
CA ASP A 269 -16.55 -15.10 -0.67
C ASP A 269 -16.67 -16.26 -1.67
N THR A 270 -15.65 -16.52 -2.47
CA THR A 270 -15.57 -17.76 -3.23
C THR A 270 -14.13 -18.26 -3.13
N GLU A 271 -14.01 -19.38 -2.42
CA GLU A 271 -12.89 -20.30 -2.45
C GLU A 271 -12.55 -20.68 -3.92
N PRO A 272 -11.34 -21.19 -4.20
CA PRO A 272 -10.99 -21.54 -5.57
C PRO A 272 -11.93 -22.67 -6.02
N ILE A 273 -12.75 -22.39 -7.04
CA ILE A 273 -13.59 -23.42 -7.66
C ILE A 273 -12.64 -24.30 -8.47
N GLU A 274 -12.23 -25.41 -7.86
CA GLU A 274 -11.87 -26.63 -8.58
C GLU A 274 -13.13 -27.18 -9.26
N GLY A 275 -13.02 -27.51 -10.54
CA GLY A 275 -13.94 -28.40 -11.23
C GLY A 275 -15.17 -27.75 -11.87
N ASP A 276 -15.12 -27.64 -13.19
CA ASP A 276 -16.21 -28.02 -14.11
C ASP A 276 -17.63 -27.46 -13.83
N VAL A 277 -17.85 -26.19 -14.15
CA VAL A 277 -19.18 -25.68 -14.59
C VAL A 277 -18.99 -24.63 -15.68
N LEU A 278 -18.82 -25.12 -16.91
CA LEU A 278 -19.05 -24.36 -18.14
C LEU A 278 -20.57 -24.22 -18.33
N SER A 279 -21.15 -23.08 -17.95
CA SER A 279 -22.53 -22.74 -18.33
C SER A 279 -22.65 -21.27 -18.73
N GLU A 280 -22.56 -21.04 -20.04
CA GLU A 280 -23.44 -20.16 -20.80
C GLU A 280 -23.65 -18.74 -20.23
N TRP A 281 -22.57 -17.95 -20.21
CA TRP A 281 -22.70 -16.51 -20.39
C TRP A 281 -22.66 -16.28 -21.89
N VAL A 282 -23.77 -15.85 -22.48
CA VAL A 282 -23.77 -15.34 -23.86
C VAL A 282 -22.94 -14.05 -23.84
N LEU A 283 -21.62 -14.17 -23.94
CA LEU A 283 -20.78 -13.06 -24.35
C LEU A 283 -21.29 -12.67 -25.73
N ASP A 284 -21.66 -11.40 -25.90
CA ASP A 284 -21.92 -10.87 -27.23
C ASP A 284 -20.65 -11.07 -28.07
N GLU A 285 -20.73 -11.98 -29.03
CA GLU A 285 -19.62 -12.36 -29.90
C GLU A 285 -19.07 -11.16 -30.67
N GLU A 286 -19.93 -10.18 -30.98
CA GLU A 286 -19.53 -8.93 -31.63
C GLU A 286 -18.67 -8.07 -30.68
N VAL A 287 -19.07 -7.97 -29.42
CA VAL A 287 -18.29 -7.25 -28.39
C VAL A 287 -16.98 -7.99 -28.12
N ARG A 288 -17.00 -9.33 -28.09
CA ARG A 288 -15.78 -10.15 -27.94
C ARG A 288 -14.77 -9.86 -29.05
N GLN A 289 -15.21 -9.90 -30.30
CA GLN A 289 -14.34 -9.62 -31.46
C GLN A 289 -13.80 -8.18 -31.43
N LYS A 290 -14.63 -7.20 -31.06
CA LYS A 290 -14.19 -5.80 -30.88
C LYS A 290 -13.12 -5.66 -29.79
N VAL A 291 -13.29 -6.34 -28.64
CA VAL A 291 -12.28 -6.37 -27.56
C VAL A 291 -10.95 -6.93 -28.06
N LEU A 292 -10.96 -8.08 -28.73
CA LEU A 292 -9.75 -8.69 -29.26
C LEU A 292 -9.07 -7.82 -30.33
N GLN A 293 -9.86 -7.18 -31.21
CA GLN A 293 -9.35 -6.25 -32.20
C GLN A 293 -8.66 -5.04 -31.55
N TYR A 294 -9.32 -4.36 -30.60
CA TYR A 294 -8.75 -3.19 -29.93
C TYR A 294 -7.47 -3.55 -29.16
N VAL A 295 -7.45 -4.70 -28.47
CA VAL A 295 -6.23 -5.19 -27.82
C VAL A 295 -5.14 -5.47 -28.85
N GLY A 296 -5.46 -6.17 -29.94
CA GLY A 296 -4.53 -6.47 -31.04
C GLY A 296 -3.97 -5.23 -31.74
N GLU A 297 -4.66 -4.09 -31.68
CA GLU A 297 -4.16 -2.82 -32.21
C GLU A 297 -3.28 -2.04 -31.21
N HIS A 298 -3.48 -2.22 -29.91
CA HIS A 298 -2.87 -1.41 -28.84
C HIS A 298 -1.92 -2.18 -27.91
N TYR A 299 -1.75 -3.49 -28.07
CA TYR A 299 -0.95 -4.33 -27.16
C TYR A 299 0.52 -3.90 -27.01
N LEU A 300 1.08 -3.19 -28.01
CA LEU A 300 2.44 -2.65 -27.94
C LEU A 300 2.57 -1.45 -27.00
N ASP A 301 1.47 -0.76 -26.66
CA ASP A 301 1.48 0.34 -25.70
C ASP A 301 1.83 -0.21 -24.31
N PRO A 302 3.00 0.17 -23.75
CA PRO A 302 3.44 -0.33 -22.46
C PRO A 302 2.55 0.14 -21.30
N HIS A 303 1.78 1.22 -21.48
CA HIS A 303 0.89 1.81 -20.47
C HIS A 303 -0.58 1.49 -20.72
N LEU A 304 -0.89 0.54 -21.61
CA LEU A 304 -2.24 0.09 -21.84
C LEU A 304 -2.85 -0.43 -20.52
N THR A 305 -3.94 0.21 -20.11
CA THR A 305 -4.73 -0.15 -18.93
C THR A 305 -6.09 -0.69 -19.33
N ARG A 306 -6.68 -1.53 -18.48
CA ARG A 306 -8.03 -2.06 -18.68
C ARG A 306 -9.06 -0.95 -18.84
N ARG A 307 -8.99 0.11 -18.03
CA ARG A 307 -9.88 1.26 -18.16
C ARG A 307 -9.64 2.06 -19.44
N GLY A 308 -8.38 2.24 -19.84
CA GLY A 308 -8.04 2.82 -21.13
C GLY A 308 -8.74 2.06 -22.27
N LEU A 309 -8.64 0.74 -22.26
CA LEU A 309 -9.31 -0.13 -23.24
C LEU A 309 -10.85 -0.01 -23.18
N ILE A 310 -11.46 -0.11 -21.99
CA ILE A 310 -12.92 0.00 -21.83
C ILE A 310 -13.44 1.38 -22.27
N SER A 311 -12.64 2.45 -22.10
CA SER A 311 -13.05 3.80 -22.49
C SER A 311 -13.23 3.98 -23.99
N LEU A 312 -12.60 3.11 -24.80
CA LEU A 312 -12.74 3.09 -26.26
C LEU A 312 -14.09 2.51 -26.73
N PHE A 313 -14.85 1.90 -25.83
CA PHE A 313 -16.17 1.35 -26.12
C PHE A 313 -17.28 2.37 -25.84
N ASP A 314 -18.33 2.31 -26.65
CA ASP A 314 -19.57 3.07 -26.46
C ASP A 314 -20.19 2.76 -25.09
N TYR A 315 -20.87 3.75 -24.50
CA TYR A 315 -21.41 3.65 -23.13
C TYR A 315 -22.23 2.37 -22.88
N GLY A 316 -23.03 1.94 -23.87
CA GLY A 316 -23.84 0.72 -23.79
C GLY A 316 -23.05 -0.59 -23.80
N GLN A 317 -21.83 -0.60 -24.35
CA GLN A 317 -20.99 -1.80 -24.53
C GLN A 317 -19.89 -1.95 -23.48
N ARG A 318 -19.68 -0.94 -22.64
CA ARG A 318 -18.61 -0.94 -21.63
C ARG A 318 -18.73 -2.07 -20.62
N THR A 319 -19.95 -2.40 -20.21
CA THR A 319 -20.22 -3.49 -19.25
C THR A 319 -19.88 -4.85 -19.84
N ASP A 320 -20.28 -5.08 -21.09
CA ASP A 320 -20.03 -6.34 -21.79
C ASP A 320 -18.55 -6.49 -22.13
N ALA A 321 -17.91 -5.43 -22.64
CA ALA A 321 -16.46 -5.38 -22.85
C ALA A 321 -15.70 -5.63 -21.53
N GLY A 322 -16.15 -5.02 -20.44
CA GLY A 322 -15.61 -5.28 -19.11
C GLY A 322 -15.73 -6.75 -18.70
N THR A 323 -16.87 -7.39 -19.00
CA THR A 323 -17.12 -8.81 -18.71
C THR A 323 -16.20 -9.72 -19.54
N VAL A 324 -16.05 -9.44 -20.83
CA VAL A 324 -15.12 -10.16 -21.72
C VAL A 324 -13.68 -10.05 -21.20
N ILE A 325 -13.23 -8.84 -20.86
CA ILE A 325 -11.87 -8.62 -20.35
C ILE A 325 -11.65 -9.35 -19.02
N SER A 326 -12.65 -9.37 -18.13
CA SER A 326 -12.58 -10.14 -16.88
C SER A 326 -12.50 -11.65 -17.11
N HIS A 327 -13.20 -12.17 -18.11
CA HIS A 327 -13.24 -13.60 -18.42
C HIS A 327 -11.85 -14.14 -18.79
N TYR A 328 -11.15 -13.45 -19.68
CA TYR A 328 -9.80 -13.85 -20.10
C TYR A 328 -8.70 -13.34 -19.16
N GLY A 329 -8.97 -12.29 -18.38
CA GLY A 329 -7.96 -11.56 -17.61
C GLY A 329 -7.21 -10.57 -18.49
N PHE A 330 -7.24 -9.28 -18.13
CA PHE A 330 -6.62 -8.20 -18.92
C PHE A 330 -5.12 -8.42 -19.17
N TYR A 331 -4.36 -8.74 -18.12
CA TYR A 331 -2.93 -9.03 -18.23
C TYR A 331 -2.64 -10.22 -19.16
N GLU A 332 -3.41 -11.31 -19.04
CA GLU A 332 -3.22 -12.52 -19.85
C GLU A 332 -3.54 -12.24 -21.32
N MET A 333 -4.63 -11.51 -21.57
CA MET A 333 -5.02 -11.08 -22.89
C MET A 333 -3.91 -10.26 -23.56
N VAL A 334 -3.52 -9.11 -23.01
CA VAL A 334 -2.49 -8.25 -23.64
C VAL A 334 -1.16 -8.97 -23.82
N ASN A 335 -0.70 -9.70 -22.80
CA ASN A 335 0.61 -10.35 -22.87
C ASN A 335 0.62 -11.60 -23.76
N THR A 336 -0.53 -12.22 -24.06
CA THR A 336 -0.61 -13.28 -25.09
C THR A 336 -0.29 -12.70 -26.47
N PHE A 337 -0.85 -11.54 -26.82
CA PHE A 337 -0.49 -10.82 -28.06
C PHE A 337 0.98 -10.41 -28.09
N ARG A 338 1.51 -9.87 -26.98
CA ARG A 338 2.94 -9.49 -26.88
C ARG A 338 3.88 -10.67 -27.01
N LEU A 339 3.55 -11.82 -26.43
CA LEU A 339 4.37 -13.04 -26.54
C LEU A 339 4.35 -13.60 -27.97
N GLU A 340 3.20 -13.57 -28.65
CA GLU A 340 3.11 -13.97 -30.06
C GLU A 340 3.92 -13.03 -30.96
N HIS A 341 3.81 -11.71 -30.75
CA HIS A 341 4.65 -10.74 -31.42
C HIS A 341 6.14 -11.00 -31.16
N ALA A 342 6.54 -11.29 -29.92
CA ALA A 342 7.93 -11.62 -29.58
C ALA A 342 8.43 -12.88 -30.30
N ALA A 343 7.58 -13.91 -30.41
CA ALA A 343 7.92 -15.13 -31.14
C ALA A 343 8.12 -14.87 -32.64
N CYS A 344 7.24 -14.08 -33.26
CA CYS A 344 7.36 -13.67 -34.65
C CYS A 344 8.58 -12.77 -34.90
N TYR A 345 8.80 -11.77 -34.05
CA TYR A 345 9.91 -10.84 -34.15
C TYR A 345 11.26 -11.55 -33.99
N ALA A 346 11.37 -12.48 -33.03
CA ALA A 346 12.59 -13.27 -32.83
C ALA A 346 12.90 -14.21 -34.01
N ARG A 347 11.87 -14.72 -34.72
CA ARG A 347 12.06 -15.53 -35.94
C ARG A 347 12.59 -14.69 -37.10
N LEU A 348 12.14 -13.44 -37.24
CA LEU A 348 12.61 -12.53 -38.28
C LEU A 348 13.99 -11.93 -37.96
N HIS A 349 14.31 -11.76 -36.68
CA HIS A 349 15.55 -11.16 -36.21
C HIS A 349 16.35 -12.14 -35.32
N PRO A 350 16.91 -13.23 -35.87
CA PRO A 350 17.54 -14.30 -35.07
C PRO A 350 18.81 -13.87 -34.31
N ASN A 351 19.41 -12.73 -34.70
CA ASN A 351 20.63 -12.20 -34.08
C ASN A 351 20.34 -11.13 -33.01
N GLU A 352 19.08 -10.74 -32.81
CA GLU A 352 18.71 -9.73 -31.83
C GLU A 352 18.82 -10.26 -30.39
N THR A 353 19.12 -9.34 -29.47
CA THR A 353 19.21 -9.72 -28.05
C THR A 353 17.81 -9.91 -27.47
N LYS A 354 17.70 -10.77 -26.44
CA LYS A 354 16.43 -10.96 -25.72
C LYS A 354 15.87 -9.67 -25.09
N GLU A 355 16.74 -8.69 -24.81
CA GLU A 355 16.32 -7.38 -24.30
C GLU A 355 15.63 -6.57 -25.41
N SER A 356 16.23 -6.55 -26.61
CA SER A 356 15.68 -5.90 -27.79
C SER A 356 14.33 -6.51 -28.22
N VAL A 357 14.24 -7.84 -28.25
CA VAL A 357 12.99 -8.55 -28.54
C VAL A 357 11.88 -8.23 -27.53
N ALA A 358 12.24 -8.10 -26.24
CA ALA A 358 11.27 -7.74 -25.20
C ALA A 358 10.74 -6.31 -25.42
N GLN A 359 11.63 -5.34 -25.65
CA GLN A 359 11.26 -3.94 -25.90
C GLN A 359 10.45 -3.77 -27.18
N ALA A 360 10.84 -4.44 -28.27
CA ALA A 360 10.11 -4.42 -29.54
C ALA A 360 8.70 -5.01 -29.42
N SER A 361 8.47 -5.88 -28.42
CA SER A 361 7.20 -6.54 -28.18
C SER A 361 6.36 -5.90 -27.06
N GLY A 362 6.66 -4.66 -26.67
CA GLY A 362 5.88 -3.91 -25.68
C GLY A 362 6.13 -4.30 -24.22
N PHE A 363 7.14 -5.14 -23.95
CA PHE A 363 7.61 -5.39 -22.59
C PHE A 363 8.65 -4.34 -22.16
N ARG A 364 8.63 -3.98 -20.89
CA ARG A 364 9.63 -3.08 -20.31
C ARG A 364 11.05 -3.64 -20.39
N ASP A 365 11.22 -4.92 -20.08
CA ASP A 365 12.52 -5.58 -20.00
C ASP A 365 12.39 -7.10 -20.22
N ARG A 366 13.51 -7.79 -20.42
CA ARG A 366 13.54 -9.24 -20.62
C ARG A 366 13.00 -10.05 -19.43
N PHE A 367 12.98 -9.49 -18.22
CA PHE A 367 12.50 -10.18 -17.03
C PHE A 367 10.97 -10.17 -16.98
N ALA A 368 10.33 -9.06 -17.37
CA ALA A 368 8.88 -8.95 -17.54
C ALA A 368 8.39 -9.95 -18.60
N MET A 369 9.06 -10.02 -19.75
CA MET A 369 8.76 -11.01 -20.80
C MET A 369 8.87 -12.45 -20.26
N ARG A 370 9.98 -12.78 -19.58
CA ARG A 370 10.17 -14.11 -18.97
C ARG A 370 9.14 -14.43 -17.89
N HIS A 371 8.66 -13.44 -17.15
CA HIS A 371 7.62 -13.64 -16.15
C HIS A 371 6.28 -13.93 -16.81
N ALA A 372 5.94 -13.20 -17.89
CA ALA A 372 4.77 -13.48 -18.72
C ALA A 372 4.83 -14.89 -19.32
N GLU A 373 5.95 -15.30 -19.92
CA GLU A 373 6.16 -16.66 -20.45
C GLU A 373 5.88 -17.75 -19.40
N LYS A 374 6.42 -17.58 -18.18
CA LYS A 374 6.24 -18.55 -17.09
C LYS A 374 4.80 -18.65 -16.61
N ARG A 375 4.06 -17.54 -16.63
CA ARG A 375 2.72 -17.44 -16.05
C ARG A 375 1.64 -17.86 -17.05
N ILE A 376 1.76 -17.40 -18.29
CA ILE A 376 0.79 -17.64 -19.37
C ILE A 376 1.07 -18.99 -20.05
N GLY A 377 2.32 -19.47 -20.03
CA GLY A 377 2.69 -20.74 -20.64
C GLY A 377 2.48 -20.70 -22.15
N ARG A 378 1.60 -21.57 -22.68
CA ARG A 378 1.27 -21.61 -24.12
C ARG A 378 0.22 -20.58 -24.55
N GLY A 379 -0.35 -19.82 -23.61
CA GLY A 379 -1.44 -18.87 -23.88
C GLY A 379 -2.75 -19.55 -24.28
N ASN A 380 -3.85 -18.80 -24.23
CA ASN A 380 -5.12 -19.26 -24.77
C ASN A 380 -5.16 -18.98 -26.29
N PRO A 381 -5.16 -20.01 -27.16
CA PRO A 381 -5.14 -19.83 -28.61
C PRO A 381 -6.37 -19.07 -29.13
N ASP A 382 -7.48 -19.10 -28.39
CA ASP A 382 -8.72 -18.38 -28.75
C ASP A 382 -8.52 -16.86 -28.78
N LEU A 383 -7.53 -16.33 -28.02
CA LEU A 383 -7.20 -14.91 -28.01
C LEU A 383 -6.51 -14.45 -29.29
N LEU A 384 -5.86 -15.37 -30.02
CA LEU A 384 -5.06 -15.07 -31.21
C LEU A 384 -5.87 -15.29 -32.51
N GLU A 385 -7.16 -15.59 -32.40
CA GLU A 385 -8.02 -15.81 -33.56
C GLU A 385 -8.05 -14.57 -34.46
N GLY A 386 -7.58 -14.71 -35.71
CA GLY A 386 -7.51 -13.61 -36.68
C GLY A 386 -6.40 -12.58 -36.43
N PHE A 387 -5.54 -12.78 -35.43
CA PHE A 387 -4.43 -11.87 -35.13
C PHE A 387 -3.23 -12.13 -36.05
N THR A 388 -2.68 -11.05 -36.62
CA THR A 388 -1.37 -11.06 -37.29
C THR A 388 -0.50 -9.94 -36.71
N PRO A 389 0.67 -10.26 -36.12
CA PRO A 389 1.53 -9.23 -35.54
C PRO A 389 2.07 -8.28 -36.62
N ARG A 390 2.06 -6.98 -36.32
CA ARG A 390 2.67 -5.93 -37.16
C ARG A 390 4.17 -5.88 -36.83
N LEU A 391 4.97 -6.56 -37.64
CA LEU A 391 6.41 -6.78 -37.44
C LEU A 391 7.29 -5.70 -38.08
#